data_AF-A0A538EU97-F1
#
_entry.id   AF-A0A538EU97-F1
#
_cell.length_a   1.000
_cell.length_b   1.000
_cell.length_c   1.000
_cell.angle_alpha   90.00
_cell.angle_beta   90.00
_cell.angle_gamma   90.00
#
_symmetry.space_group_name_H-M   'P 1'
#
loop_
_entity.id
_entity.type
_entity.pdbx_description
1 polymer ?
#
loop_
_entity_poly.entity_id
_entity_poly.type
_entity_poly.pdbx_seq_one_letter_code
_entity_poly.pdbx_strand_id
1 'polypeptide(L)'
;MLWLRYAMALILVGAGVVVGPAAFAAGEAPGAPGGGSSWTTGAKIAIGTATGTASKVWYTAAGGITTEVFYPRADVPDVQDLQYVVTDGSSFVDLE
;
A
#
# COMPACT_ATOMS: atom_id res chain seq x y z
N MET A 1 -45.42 -42.89 -22.98
CA MET A 1 -44.47 -41.94 -23.59
C MET A 1 -44.47 -40.68 -22.77
N LEU A 2 -43.27 -40.23 -22.37
CA LEU A 2 -42.95 -38.97 -21.69
C LEU A 2 -43.48 -38.82 -20.25
N TRP A 3 -42.96 -39.60 -19.29
CA TRP A 3 -42.00 -39.08 -18.30
C TRP A 3 -41.08 -37.97 -18.84
N LEU A 4 -40.94 -36.88 -18.06
CA LEU A 4 -39.85 -35.88 -18.03
C LEU A 4 -40.35 -34.43 -18.14
N ARG A 5 -39.78 -33.57 -17.28
CA ARG A 5 -39.95 -32.10 -17.12
C ARG A 5 -41.00 -31.78 -16.04
N TYR A 6 -40.67 -31.39 -14.82
CA TYR A 6 -39.66 -30.44 -14.39
C TYR A 6 -39.23 -30.75 -12.94
N ALA A 7 -38.07 -31.36 -12.75
CA ALA A 7 -37.34 -31.24 -11.50
C ALA A 7 -36.49 -29.98 -11.61
N MET A 8 -36.90 -28.89 -10.97
CA MET A 8 -36.05 -27.72 -10.80
C MET A 8 -34.89 -28.12 -9.89
N ALA A 9 -33.76 -28.44 -10.52
CA ALA A 9 -32.49 -28.58 -9.82
C ALA A 9 -32.06 -27.19 -9.33
N LEU A 10 -32.19 -26.95 -8.03
CA LEU A 10 -31.50 -25.87 -7.33
C LEU A 10 -30.00 -26.14 -7.42
N ILE A 11 -29.32 -25.50 -8.36
CA ILE A 11 -27.87 -25.48 -8.41
C ILE A 11 -27.40 -24.56 -7.29
N LEU A 12 -26.91 -25.15 -6.20
CA LEU A 12 -26.11 -24.46 -5.20
C LEU A 12 -24.80 -24.03 -5.89
N VAL A 13 -24.69 -22.75 -6.23
CA VAL A 13 -23.40 -22.14 -6.56
C VAL A 13 -22.61 -22.11 -5.25
N GLY A 14 -21.73 -23.09 -5.07
CA GLY A 14 -20.76 -23.08 -4.00
C GLY A 14 -19.90 -21.84 -4.14
N ALA A 15 -20.03 -20.90 -3.20
CA ALA A 15 -19.04 -19.86 -2.99
C ALA A 15 -17.76 -20.54 -2.51
N GLY A 16 -16.92 -20.95 -3.46
CA GLY A 16 -15.56 -21.36 -3.18
C GLY A 16 -14.84 -20.17 -2.58
N VAL A 17 -14.73 -20.13 -1.25
CA VAL A 17 -13.80 -19.24 -0.56
C VAL A 17 -12.43 -19.68 -1.01
N VAL A 18 -11.84 -18.95 -1.95
CA VAL A 18 -10.42 -19.08 -2.29
C VAL A 18 -9.65 -18.54 -1.08
N VAL A 19 -9.33 -19.42 -0.14
CA VAL A 19 -8.36 -19.13 0.90
C VAL A 19 -7.01 -19.06 0.21
N GLY A 20 -6.54 -17.83 -0.06
CA GLY A 20 -5.17 -17.60 -0.49
C GLY A 20 -4.19 -18.15 0.55
N PRO A 21 -2.94 -18.47 0.18
CA PRO A 21 -1.97 -19.01 1.12
C PRO A 21 -1.82 -18.04 2.29
N ALA A 22 -1.94 -18.57 3.51
CA ALA A 22 -1.55 -17.83 4.70
C ALA A 22 -0.05 -17.52 4.57
N ALA A 23 0.30 -16.24 4.58
CA ALA A 23 1.69 -15.85 4.70
C ALA A 23 2.22 -16.44 6.01
N PHE A 24 3.22 -17.32 5.92
CA PHE A 24 3.92 -17.81 7.10
C PHE A 24 4.69 -16.62 7.66
N ALA A 25 4.46 -16.29 8.94
CA ALA A 25 5.27 -15.30 9.61
C ALA A 25 6.72 -15.83 9.65
N ALA A 26 7.56 -15.30 8.76
CA ALA A 26 9.00 -15.30 9.01
C ALA A 26 9.21 -14.57 10.34
N GLY A 27 10.10 -15.06 11.20
CA GLY A 27 10.35 -14.47 12.51
C GLY A 27 10.60 -12.96 12.45
N GLU A 28 10.42 -12.26 13.57
CA GLU A 28 10.57 -10.81 13.63
C GLU A 28 11.94 -10.36 13.12
N ALA A 29 11.95 -9.30 12.30
CA ALA A 29 13.20 -8.72 11.81
C ALA A 29 14.05 -8.26 13.01
N PRO A 30 15.37 -8.49 13.00
CA PRO A 30 16.23 -8.02 14.09
C PRO A 30 16.22 -6.49 14.16
N GLY A 31 16.45 -5.94 15.36
CA GLY A 31 16.55 -4.49 15.56
C GLY A 31 15.30 -3.82 16.15
N ALA A 32 14.33 -4.58 16.66
CA ALA A 32 13.17 -4.04 17.37
C ALA A 32 13.58 -3.11 18.54
N PRO A 33 12.87 -1.99 18.77
CA PRO A 33 11.66 -1.52 18.08
C PRO A 33 11.93 -0.67 16.81
N GLY A 34 13.18 -0.61 16.34
CA GLY A 34 13.65 0.35 15.34
C GLY A 34 14.37 1.55 15.97
N GLY A 35 15.09 2.30 15.14
CA GLY A 35 15.72 3.56 15.54
C GLY A 35 14.73 4.73 15.62
N GLY A 36 15.20 5.90 16.08
CA GLY A 36 14.41 7.12 16.00
C GLY A 36 14.18 7.57 14.55
N SER A 37 13.05 8.24 14.30
CA SER A 37 12.71 8.84 13.01
C SER A 37 12.37 10.33 13.17
N SER A 38 12.46 11.09 12.09
CA SER A 38 12.19 12.53 12.02
C SER A 38 11.44 12.90 10.74
N TRP A 39 10.51 13.84 10.82
CA TRP A 39 9.85 14.35 9.62
C TRP A 39 10.82 14.95 8.61
N THR A 40 10.44 14.92 7.33
CA THR A 40 11.30 15.41 6.25
C THR A 40 11.34 16.94 6.25
N THR A 41 12.21 17.53 5.41
CA THR A 41 12.32 18.98 5.27
C THR A 41 11.00 19.64 4.90
N GLY A 42 10.70 20.80 5.50
CA GLY A 42 9.53 21.61 5.13
C GLY A 42 9.64 22.27 3.75
N ALA A 43 10.83 22.29 3.15
CA ALA A 43 11.07 22.87 1.82
C ALA A 43 10.57 21.93 0.71
N LYS A 44 9.25 21.96 0.45
CA LYS A 44 8.62 21.13 -0.58
C LYS A 44 8.79 21.74 -1.97
N ILE A 45 9.09 20.88 -2.95
CA ILE A 45 9.12 21.23 -4.38
C ILE A 45 7.75 21.01 -5.05
N ALA A 46 6.91 20.16 -4.47
CA ALA A 46 5.55 19.94 -4.94
C ALA A 46 4.60 19.53 -3.81
N ILE A 47 3.32 19.81 -4.03
CA ILE A 47 2.19 19.27 -3.28
C ILE A 47 1.07 18.95 -4.27
N GLY A 48 0.33 17.87 -4.05
CA GLY A 48 -0.77 17.50 -4.92
C GLY A 48 -1.86 16.67 -4.26
N THR A 49 -3.05 16.74 -4.84
CA THR A 49 -4.22 15.93 -4.50
C THR A 49 -5.17 15.88 -5.69
N ALA A 50 -6.18 15.02 -5.64
CA ALA A 50 -7.24 15.03 -6.64
C ALA A 50 -8.10 16.30 -6.53
N THR A 51 -8.66 16.77 -7.64
CA THR A 51 -9.54 17.96 -7.64
C THR A 51 -10.92 17.70 -7.06
N GLY A 52 -11.37 16.44 -7.04
CA GLY A 52 -12.63 16.00 -6.43
C GLY A 52 -12.45 15.52 -4.99
N THR A 53 -13.56 15.33 -4.28
CA THR A 53 -13.58 14.99 -2.84
C THR A 53 -13.59 13.49 -2.54
N ALA A 54 -13.66 12.66 -3.57
CA ALA A 54 -13.65 11.20 -3.41
C ALA A 54 -12.31 10.70 -2.87
N SER A 55 -11.20 11.26 -3.37
CA SER A 55 -9.87 11.01 -2.82
C SER A 55 -9.63 11.91 -1.61
N LYS A 56 -9.15 11.31 -0.52
CA LYS A 56 -8.73 12.03 0.70
C LYS A 56 -7.21 11.90 0.91
N VAL A 57 -6.47 11.85 -0.19
CA VAL A 57 -5.02 11.66 -0.17
C VAL A 57 -4.36 12.92 -0.69
N TRP A 58 -3.40 13.44 0.07
CA TRP A 58 -2.50 14.51 -0.35
C TRP A 58 -1.07 13.98 -0.30
N TYR A 59 -0.24 14.38 -1.27
CA TYR A 59 1.19 14.04 -1.25
C TYR A 59 2.03 15.31 -1.33
N THR A 60 3.25 15.23 -0.80
CA THR A 60 4.29 16.23 -0.96
C THR A 60 5.53 15.60 -1.59
N ALA A 61 6.38 16.43 -2.19
CA ALA A 61 7.69 16.00 -2.70
C ALA A 61 8.78 16.98 -2.29
N ALA A 62 9.96 16.46 -1.99
CA ALA A 62 11.19 17.19 -1.73
C ALA A 62 12.38 16.30 -2.10
N GLY A 63 13.54 16.87 -2.47
CA GLY A 63 14.75 16.08 -2.74
C GLY A 63 14.61 15.03 -3.86
N GLY A 64 13.68 15.21 -4.80
CA GLY A 64 13.42 14.22 -5.85
C GLY A 64 12.62 12.98 -5.42
N ILE A 65 12.16 12.92 -4.16
CA ILE A 65 11.39 11.81 -3.61
C ILE A 65 9.98 12.25 -3.20
N THR A 66 9.08 11.29 -3.01
CA THR A 66 7.80 11.56 -2.33
C THR A 66 8.07 11.62 -0.83
N THR A 67 7.62 12.68 -0.16
CA THR A 67 7.75 12.83 1.29
C THR A 67 6.44 12.50 1.99
N GLU A 68 5.90 13.40 2.82
CA GLU A 68 4.68 13.11 3.56
C GLU A 68 3.47 12.90 2.64
N VAL A 69 2.74 11.82 2.93
CA VAL A 69 1.42 11.52 2.39
C VAL A 69 0.41 11.63 3.52
N PHE A 70 -0.68 12.36 3.28
CA PHE A 70 -1.68 12.66 4.29
C PHE A 70 -3.00 11.95 3.99
N TYR A 71 -3.58 11.33 5.02
CA TYR A 71 -4.87 10.67 4.97
C TYR A 71 -5.42 10.51 6.41
N PRO A 72 -6.75 10.43 6.63
CA PRO A 72 -7.83 10.87 5.74
C PRO A 72 -8.05 12.39 5.76
N ARG A 73 -7.20 13.15 6.46
CA ARG A 73 -7.26 14.61 6.57
C ARG A 73 -5.89 15.20 6.23
N ALA A 74 -5.89 16.42 5.72
CA ALA A 74 -4.66 17.10 5.28
C ALA A 74 -3.69 17.47 6.43
N ASP A 75 -4.07 17.27 7.69
CA ASP A 75 -3.27 17.50 8.90
C ASP A 75 -2.76 16.21 9.56
N VAL A 76 -2.98 15.05 8.94
CA VAL A 76 -2.57 13.73 9.45
C VAL A 76 -1.60 13.09 8.45
N PRO A 77 -0.27 13.20 8.67
CA PRO A 77 0.71 12.51 7.84
C PRO A 77 0.86 11.04 8.27
N ASP A 78 0.76 10.13 7.30
CA ASP A 78 0.87 8.67 7.52
C ASP A 78 2.14 8.06 6.90
N VAL A 79 2.83 8.81 6.04
CA VAL A 79 4.09 8.42 5.39
C VAL A 79 5.13 9.49 5.67
N GLN A 80 6.38 9.10 5.87
CA GLN A 80 7.53 10.02 6.00
C GLN A 80 8.18 10.25 4.64
N ASP A 81 8.60 9.18 3.97
CA ASP A 81 9.20 9.20 2.65
C ASP A 81 8.90 7.91 1.84
N LEU A 82 8.99 8.04 0.52
CA LEU A 82 8.98 6.94 -0.43
C LEU A 82 9.94 7.27 -1.57
N GLN A 83 10.93 6.38 -1.73
CA GLN A 83 12.02 6.56 -2.67
C GLN A 83 12.43 5.24 -3.31
N TYR A 84 13.16 5.34 -4.42
CA TYR A 84 13.73 4.20 -5.12
C TYR A 84 15.18 3.99 -4.72
N VAL A 85 15.57 2.73 -4.60
CA VAL A 85 16.97 2.31 -4.47
C VAL A 85 17.32 1.49 -5.69
N VAL A 86 18.33 1.91 -6.45
CA VAL A 86 18.79 1.22 -7.67
C VAL A 86 20.22 0.77 -7.47
N THR A 87 20.49 -0.53 -7.65
CA THR A 87 21.80 -1.14 -7.43
C THR A 87 22.24 -2.00 -8.61
N ASP A 88 23.55 -2.12 -8.79
CA ASP A 88 24.19 -3.10 -9.67
C ASP A 88 24.33 -4.50 -9.02
N GLY A 89 23.96 -4.63 -7.74
CA GLY A 89 24.10 -5.84 -6.94
C GLY A 89 25.51 -6.13 -6.46
N SER A 90 26.47 -5.22 -6.68
CA SER A 90 27.89 -5.44 -6.39
C SER A 90 28.53 -4.36 -5.52
N SER A 91 27.98 -3.14 -5.54
CA SER A 91 28.48 -2.00 -4.79
C SER A 91 27.42 -1.42 -3.84
N PHE A 92 27.87 -0.62 -2.87
CA PHE A 92 26.97 0.08 -1.94
C PHE A 92 26.22 1.21 -2.67
N VAL A 93 24.98 1.44 -2.24
CA VAL A 93 24.13 2.55 -2.70
C VAL A 93 23.76 3.39 -1.49
N ASP A 94 24.08 4.68 -1.56
CA ASP A 94 23.62 5.65 -0.57
C ASP A 94 22.30 6.29 -1.02
N LEU A 95 21.51 6.76 -0.06
CA LEU A 95 20.30 7.53 -0.32
C LEU A 95 20.65 9.02 -0.23
N GLU A 96 20.23 9.82 -1.21
CA GLU A 96 20.43 11.28 -1.23
C GLU A 96 19.47 12.03 -0.29
#